data_AF-A0A413NF27-F1
#
_entry.id   AF-A0A413NF27-F1
#
_cell.length_a   1.000
_cell.length_b   1.000
_cell.length_c   1.000
_cell.angle_alpha   90.00
_cell.angle_beta   90.00
_cell.angle_gamma   90.00
#
_symmetry.space_group_name_H-M   'P 1'
#
loop_
_entity.id
_entity.type
_entity.pdbx_description
1 polymer ?
#
loop_
_entity_poly.entity_id
_entity_poly.type
_entity_poly.pdbx_seq_one_letter_code
_entity_poly.pdbx_strand_id
1 'polypeptide(L)' 'MTRKKILVIGANGFTGRRILDDLSRNLSYQTTGCSLHDDICPHSGDYRFIVRIYA' A
#
# COMPACT_ATOMS: atom_id res chain seq x y z
N MET A 1 -16.68 -13.43 5.02
CA MET A 1 -16.43 -12.12 5.64
C MET A 1 -15.83 -11.19 4.59
N THR A 2 -16.34 -9.96 4.47
CA THR A 2 -15.80 -8.95 3.55
C THR A 2 -14.51 -8.36 4.12
N ARG A 3 -13.47 -8.22 3.27
CA ARG A 3 -12.20 -7.59 3.63
C ARG A 3 -12.40 -6.10 3.92
N LYS A 4 -11.72 -5.58 4.95
CA LYS A 4 -11.69 -4.14 5.27
C LYS A 4 -10.75 -3.43 4.29
N LYS A 5 -11.21 -2.35 3.66
CA LYS A 5 -10.42 -1.58 2.68
C LYS A 5 -9.55 -0.55 3.40
N ILE A 6 -8.25 -0.50 3.08
CA ILE A 6 -7.30 0.47 3.66
C ILE A 6 -6.50 1.14 2.54
N LEU A 7 -6.27 2.45 2.69
CA LEU A 7 -5.38 3.26 1.85
C LEU A 7 -4.20 3.77 2.69
N VAL A 8 -2.98 3.46 2.27
CA VAL A 8 -1.74 3.96 2.88
C VAL A 8 -1.14 5.05 2.00
N ILE A 9 -1.20 6.30 2.46
CA ILE A 9 -0.61 7.46 1.78
C ILE A 9 0.84 7.63 2.23
N GLY A 10 1.73 7.99 1.30
CA GLY A 10 3.16 8.05 1.59
C GLY A 10 3.75 6.65 1.78
N ALA A 11 3.23 5.67 1.02
CA ALA A 11 3.70 4.30 1.05
C ALA A 11 5.18 4.16 0.66
N ASN A 12 5.77 5.20 0.07
CA ASN A 12 7.22 5.27 -0.19
C ASN A 12 8.06 5.68 1.02
N GLY A 13 7.43 6.22 2.06
CA GLY A 13 8.11 6.62 3.28
C GLY A 13 8.61 5.41 4.07
N PHE A 14 9.58 5.66 4.96
CA PHE A 14 10.14 4.63 5.84
C PHE A 14 9.07 3.86 6.63
N THR A 15 8.10 4.58 7.16
CA THR A 15 6.98 4.00 7.93
C THR A 15 5.89 3.45 7.01
N GLY A 16 5.52 4.20 5.97
CA GLY A 16 4.44 3.84 5.04
C GLY A 16 4.66 2.48 4.39
N ARG A 17 5.88 2.19 3.92
CA ARG A 17 6.20 0.90 3.29
C ARG A 17 6.05 -0.30 4.23
N ARG A 18 6.33 -0.11 5.52
CA ARG A 18 6.21 -1.18 6.54
C ARG A 18 4.75 -1.45 6.88
N ILE A 19 3.97 -0.38 7.04
CA ILE A 19 2.52 -0.49 7.24
C ILE A 19 1.88 -1.21 6.05
N LEU A 20 2.28 -0.85 4.82
CA LEU A 20 1.77 -1.47 3.61
C LEU A 20 2.10 -2.97 3.56
N ASP A 21 3.36 -3.34 3.82
CA ASP A 21 3.81 -4.73 3.81
C ASP A 21 3.06 -5.59 4.85
N ASP A 22 2.93 -5.10 6.09
CA ASP A 22 2.22 -5.82 7.16
C ASP A 22 0.73 -6.00 6.86
N LEU A 23 0.04 -4.92 6.47
CA LEU A 23 -1.39 -4.98 6.16
C LEU A 23 -1.70 -5.82 4.92
N SER A 24 -0.80 -5.85 3.93
CA SER A 24 -0.99 -6.63 2.70
C SER A 24 -0.98 -8.15 2.93
N ARG A 25 -0.33 -8.63 4.00
CA ARG A 25 -0.23 -10.06 4.33
C ARG A 25 -1.42 -10.56 5.16
N ASN A 26 -2.22 -9.66 5.71
CA ASN A 26 -3.35 -10.02 6.55
C ASN A 26 -4.64 -10.14 5.71
N LEU A 27 -5.18 -11.36 5.66
CA LEU A 27 -6.37 -11.71 4.85
C LEU A 27 -7.64 -10.95 5.24
N SER A 28 -7.65 -10.26 6.38
CA SER A 28 -8.76 -9.40 6.81
C SER A 28 -8.84 -8.08 6.05
N TYR A 29 -7.76 -7.68 5.37
CA TYR A 29 -7.65 -6.39 4.70
C TYR A 29 -7.53 -6.54 3.18
N GLN A 30 -8.05 -5.52 2.48
CA GLN A 30 -7.77 -5.25 1.08
C GLN A 30 -6.96 -3.94 1.04
N THR A 31 -5.66 -4.06 0.81
CA THR A 31 -4.71 -2.97 1.05
C THR A 31 -4.35 -2.26 -0.25
N THR A 32 -4.39 -0.93 -0.25
CA THR A 32 -3.90 -0.08 -1.33
C THR A 32 -2.83 0.87 -0.81
N GLY A 33 -1.67 0.91 -1.46
CA GLY A 33 -0.61 1.89 -1.20
C GLY A 33 -0.59 2.98 -2.27
N CYS A 34 -0.21 4.20 -1.90
CA CYS A 34 0.03 5.26 -2.87
C CYS A 34 1.19 6.18 -2.49
N SER A 35 1.79 6.77 -3.52
CA SER A 35 2.92 7.69 -3.40
C SER A 35 3.06 8.58 -4.64
N LEU A 36 3.88 9.61 -4.52
CA LEU A 36 4.16 10.55 -5.60
C LEU A 36 5.14 9.99 -6.65
N HIS A 37 6.07 9.12 -6.23
CA HIS A 37 7.09 8.50 -7.09
C HIS A 37 6.92 6.97 -7.13
N ASP A 38 7.48 6.32 -8.14
CA ASP A 38 7.50 4.87 -8.34
C ASP A 38 8.74 4.18 -7.74
N ASP A 39 9.49 4.86 -6.88
CA ASP A 39 10.78 4.40 -6.36
C ASP A 39 10.67 3.24 -5.35
N ILE A 40 9.47 2.93 -4.84
CA ILE A 40 9.23 1.66 -4.13
C ILE A 40 8.74 0.60 -5.09
N CYS A 41 9.67 -0.29 -5.40
CA CYS A 41 9.44 -1.52 -6.14
C CYS A 41 8.23 -2.28 -5.53
N PRO A 42 7.12 -2.49 -6.27
CA PRO A 42 5.84 -2.92 -5.70
C PRO A 42 5.74 -4.44 -5.42
N HIS A 43 6.86 -5.15 -5.29
CA HIS A 43 6.88 -6.60 -5.51
C HIS A 43 6.84 -7.47 -4.24
N SER A 44 6.55 -6.95 -3.05
CA SER A 44 6.64 -7.74 -1.81
C SER A 44 5.32 -8.23 -1.19
N GLY A 45 4.13 -7.85 -1.70
CA GLY A 45 2.87 -8.23 -1.05
C GLY A 45 1.61 -8.20 -1.93
N ASP A 46 0.51 -8.76 -1.41
CA ASP A 46 -0.83 -8.75 -2.03
C ASP A 46 -1.53 -7.40 -1.77
N TYR A 47 -1.05 -6.35 -2.45
CA TYR A 47 -1.63 -5.01 -2.39
C TYR A 47 -1.75 -4.38 -3.78
N ARG A 48 -2.68 -3.44 -3.91
CA ARG A 48 -2.73 -2.54 -5.07
C ARG A 48 -1.83 -1.34 -4.81
N PHE A 49 -1.03 -0.93 -5.78
CA PHE A 49 -0.24 0.30 -5.69
C PHE A 49 -0.70 1.35 -6.69
N ILE A 50 -0.78 2.61 -6.26
CA ILE A 50 -1.12 3.75 -7.13
C ILE A 50 0.04 4.73 -7.11
N VAL A 51 0.72 4.84 -8.25
CA VAL A 51 1.76 5.84 -8.49
C VAL A 51 1.09 7.09 -9.07
N ARG A 52 1.55 8.28 -8.65
CA ARG A 52 1.15 9.58 -9.22
C ARG A 52 -0.31 9.93 -8.93
N ILE A 53 -0.55 10.53 -7.76
CA ILE A 53 -1.79 11.25 -7.48
C ILE A 53 -1.61 12.67 -8.03
N TYR A 54 -2.03 12.90 -9.27
CA TYR A 54 -2.34 14.27 -9.72
C TYR A 54 -3.65 14.66 -9.03
N ALA A 55 -3.59 15.66 -8.16
CA ALA A 55 -4.78 16.34 -7.63
C ALA A 55 -5.26 17.38 -8.63
#